data_AF-A0A1Q3DFD3-F1
#
_entry.id   AF-A0A1Q3DFD3-F1
#
_cell.length_a   1.000
_cell.length_b   1.000
_cell.length_c   1.000
_cell.angle_alpha   90.00
_cell.angle_beta   90.00
_cell.angle_gamma   90.00
#
_symmetry.space_group_name_H-M   'P 1'
#
loop_
_entity.id
_entity.type
_entity.pdbx_description
1 polymer ?
#
loop_
_entity_poly.entity_id
_entity_poly.type
_entity_poly.pdbx_seq_one_letter_code
_entity_poly.pdbx_strand_id
1 'polypeptide(L)'
;IHNPALQISQIKFNGTNYLSWSTASMIYVRANKLVGYLTGTTTLPVKADEEEKWLSEDALVMSWLLHYTEPALSPQYMMMESAKDIWDAISRQYSQKNNYAQAYAIHKESREMSQGGLSLVGYYSNLSHLWQQLDAY
;
A
#
# COMPACT_ATOMS: atom_id res chain seq x y z
N ILE A 1 -17.20 5.96 -14.19
CA ILE A 1 -17.77 6.61 -12.99
C ILE A 1 -16.67 6.58 -11.93
N HIS A 2 -15.94 7.69 -11.80
CA HIS A 2 -15.02 7.88 -10.68
C HIS A 2 -15.89 8.06 -9.43
N ASN A 3 -15.73 7.23 -8.40
CA ASN A 3 -16.45 7.41 -7.14
C ASN A 3 -15.56 8.20 -6.17
N PRO A 4 -15.74 9.53 -6.06
CA PRO A 4 -14.91 10.37 -5.18
C PRO A 4 -15.06 10.03 -3.68
N ALA A 5 -16.05 9.22 -3.30
CA ALA A 5 -16.26 8.81 -1.91
C ALA A 5 -15.35 7.66 -1.46
N LEU A 6 -14.69 6.97 -2.39
CA LEU A 6 -13.66 5.99 -2.09
C LEU A 6 -12.30 6.69 -2.17
N GLN A 7 -11.97 7.64 -1.31
CA GLN A 7 -10.54 7.94 -1.15
C GLN A 7 -9.88 6.69 -0.57
N ILE A 8 -8.69 6.30 -1.05
CA ILE A 8 -7.85 5.38 -0.25
C ILE A 8 -7.82 5.99 1.14
N SER A 9 -8.17 5.18 2.14
CA SER A 9 -8.10 5.55 3.55
C SER A 9 -6.83 6.35 3.81
N GLN A 10 -6.87 7.35 4.70
CA GLN A 10 -5.81 8.30 5.07
C GLN A 10 -4.38 7.74 5.31
N ILE A 11 -4.17 6.45 5.17
CA ILE A 11 -2.93 5.70 5.29
C ILE A 11 -2.00 6.03 4.11
N LYS A 12 -1.17 7.05 4.27
CA LYS A 12 -0.01 7.27 3.40
C LYS A 12 1.12 6.31 3.75
N PHE A 13 1.80 5.79 2.74
CA PHE A 13 2.97 4.95 2.94
C PHE A 13 4.11 5.77 3.54
N ASN A 14 4.55 5.39 4.74
CA ASN A 14 5.56 6.11 5.52
C ASN A 14 6.84 5.30 5.77
N GLY A 15 6.98 4.14 5.11
CA GLY A 15 8.13 3.24 5.27
C GLY A 15 7.97 2.19 6.36
N THR A 16 7.06 2.36 7.32
CA THR A 16 6.85 1.39 8.43
C THR A 16 5.49 0.72 8.39
N ASN A 17 4.53 1.27 7.66
CA ASN A 17 3.15 0.80 7.60
C ASN A 17 2.81 -0.01 6.33
N TYR A 18 3.79 -0.69 5.73
CA TYR A 18 3.63 -1.38 4.44
C TYR A 18 2.40 -2.30 4.40
N LEU A 19 2.15 -3.11 5.44
CA LEU A 19 1.02 -4.04 5.45
C LEU A 19 -0.33 -3.30 5.37
N SER A 20 -0.51 -2.28 6.19
CA SER A 20 -1.73 -1.46 6.21
C SER A 20 -1.92 -0.71 4.90
N TRP A 21 -0.85 -0.08 4.40
CA TRP A 21 -0.88 0.68 3.15
C TRP A 21 -1.16 -0.21 1.93
N SER A 22 -0.46 -1.34 1.81
CA SER A 22 -0.61 -2.26 0.68
C SER A 22 -2.00 -2.89 0.67
N THR A 23 -2.54 -3.25 1.84
CA THR A 23 -3.91 -3.74 1.98
C THR A 23 -4.94 -2.70 1.54
N ALA A 24 -4.82 -1.45 2.02
CA ALA A 24 -5.72 -0.37 1.66
C ALA A 24 -5.67 -0.04 0.16
N SER A 25 -4.45 0.05 -0.40
CA SER A 25 -4.23 0.31 -1.82
C SER A 25 -4.81 -0.80 -2.69
N MET A 26 -4.59 -2.06 -2.33
CA MET A 26 -5.14 -3.23 -3.04
C MET A 26 -6.67 -3.22 -3.05
N ILE A 27 -7.31 -2.92 -1.92
CA ILE A 27 -8.78 -2.83 -1.82
C ILE A 27 -9.31 -1.74 -2.73
N TYR A 28 -8.73 -0.54 -2.69
CA TYR A 28 -9.19 0.58 -3.49
C TYR A 28 -9.02 0.35 -4.99
N VAL A 29 -7.85 -0.10 -5.42
CA VAL A 29 -7.58 -0.36 -6.84
C VAL A 29 -8.49 -1.50 -7.35
N ARG A 30 -8.78 -2.51 -6.52
CA ARG A 30 -9.76 -3.55 -6.82
C ARG A 30 -11.18 -3.02 -6.90
N ALA A 31 -11.59 -2.12 -6.02
CA ALA A 31 -12.92 -1.48 -6.07
C ALA A 31 -13.12 -0.68 -7.37
N ASN A 32 -12.04 -0.15 -7.94
CA ASN A 32 -12.04 0.52 -9.25
C ASN A 32 -11.82 -0.42 -10.44
N LYS A 33 -11.71 -1.73 -10.22
CA LYS A 33 -11.46 -2.77 -11.25
C LYS A 33 -10.12 -2.64 -11.98
N LEU A 34 -9.13 -1.98 -11.36
CA LEU A 34 -7.80 -1.74 -11.95
C LEU A 34 -6.69 -2.60 -11.33
N VAL A 35 -7.04 -3.64 -10.56
CA VAL A 35 -6.05 -4.48 -9.83
C VAL A 35 -5.09 -5.22 -10.77
N GLY A 36 -5.47 -5.38 -12.03
CA GLY A 36 -4.62 -6.01 -13.03
C GLY A 36 -3.34 -5.24 -13.33
N TYR A 37 -3.35 -3.91 -13.16
CA TYR A 37 -2.17 -3.05 -13.33
C TYR A 37 -1.14 -3.24 -12.20
N LEU A 38 -1.58 -3.53 -10.97
CA LEU A 38 -0.65 -3.87 -9.87
C LEU A 38 -0.08 -5.28 -10.00
N THR A 39 -0.93 -6.23 -10.40
CA THR A 39 -0.56 -7.66 -10.46
C THR A 39 0.17 -8.03 -11.75
N GLY A 40 0.09 -7.19 -12.79
CA GLY A 40 0.58 -7.50 -14.14
C GLY A 40 -0.34 -8.42 -14.94
N THR A 41 -1.57 -8.67 -14.48
CA THR A 41 -2.56 -9.46 -15.24
C THR A 41 -3.22 -8.65 -16.35
N THR A 42 -3.21 -7.31 -16.24
CA THR A 42 -3.55 -6.40 -17.35
C THR A 42 -2.26 -5.98 -18.06
N THR A 43 -1.96 -6.60 -19.19
CA THR A 43 -0.74 -6.33 -19.97
C THR A 43 -0.98 -5.26 -21.03
N LEU A 44 0.08 -4.56 -21.45
CA LEU A 44 0.04 -3.62 -22.56
C LEU A 44 -0.54 -4.31 -23.81
N PRO A 45 -1.62 -3.78 -24.41
CA PRO A 45 -2.26 -4.40 -25.56
C PRO A 45 -1.44 -4.20 -26.84
N VAL A 46 -1.64 -5.10 -27.82
CA VAL A 46 -0.94 -5.06 -29.12
C VAL A 46 -1.56 -4.04 -30.07
N LYS A 47 -2.83 -3.67 -29.85
CA LYS A 47 -3.53 -2.74 -30.73
C LYS A 47 -3.45 -1.32 -30.20
N ALA A 48 -3.14 -0.37 -31.08
CA ALA A 48 -2.97 1.03 -30.74
C ALA A 48 -4.25 1.70 -30.17
N ASP A 49 -5.44 1.23 -30.56
CA ASP A 49 -6.73 1.75 -30.04
C ASP A 49 -6.97 1.37 -28.57
N GLU A 50 -6.38 0.27 -28.11
CA GLU A 50 -6.44 -0.19 -26.72
C GLU A 50 -5.23 0.32 -25.90
N GLU A 51 -4.14 0.72 -26.56
CA GLU A 51 -2.88 1.19 -25.94
C GLU A 51 -3.07 2.48 -25.14
N GLU A 52 -3.68 3.51 -25.74
CA GLU A 52 -3.92 4.79 -25.05
C GLU A 52 -4.77 4.62 -23.80
N LYS A 53 -5.76 3.72 -23.87
CA LYS A 53 -6.59 3.38 -22.71
C LYS A 53 -5.76 2.71 -21.61
N TRP A 54 -4.90 1.77 -21.97
CA TRP A 54 -4.01 1.10 -21.02
C TRP A 54 -3.06 2.11 -20.36
N LEU A 55 -2.42 2.98 -21.15
CA LEU A 55 -1.52 4.03 -20.65
C LEU A 55 -2.24 4.99 -19.69
N SER A 56 -3.47 5.39 -20.04
CA SER A 56 -4.28 6.27 -19.18
C SER A 56 -4.67 5.61 -17.86
N GLU A 57 -5.10 4.34 -17.89
CA GLU A 57 -5.47 3.58 -16.69
C GLU A 57 -4.24 3.25 -15.82
N ASP A 58 -3.09 2.91 -16.41
CA ASP A 58 -1.85 2.67 -15.67
C ASP A 58 -1.35 3.96 -15.00
N ALA A 59 -1.31 5.09 -15.73
CA ALA A 59 -0.94 6.39 -15.19
C ALA A 59 -1.88 6.83 -14.04
N LEU A 60 -3.17 6.49 -14.11
CA LEU A 60 -4.10 6.73 -13.02
C LEU A 60 -3.72 5.94 -11.76
N VAL A 61 -3.39 4.66 -11.89
CA VAL A 61 -2.94 3.85 -10.75
C VAL A 61 -1.59 4.35 -10.21
N MET A 62 -0.65 4.73 -11.08
CA MET A 62 0.61 5.37 -10.66
C MET A 62 0.36 6.63 -9.83
N SER A 63 -0.56 7.50 -10.28
CA SER A 63 -0.92 8.72 -9.58
C SER A 63 -1.43 8.45 -8.16
N TRP A 64 -2.20 7.37 -7.99
CA TRP A 64 -2.66 6.94 -6.68
C TRP A 64 -1.49 6.46 -5.82
N LEU A 65 -0.66 5.54 -6.32
CA LEU A 65 0.48 5.03 -5.55
C LEU A 65 1.42 6.17 -5.09
N LEU A 66 1.69 7.14 -5.97
CA LEU A 66 2.51 8.31 -5.64
C LEU A 66 1.83 9.24 -4.64
N HIS A 67 0.53 9.54 -4.81
CA HIS A 67 -0.22 10.40 -3.90
C HIS A 67 -0.35 9.80 -2.49
N TYR A 68 -0.48 8.48 -2.42
CA TYR A 68 -0.57 7.71 -1.18
C TYR A 68 0.80 7.25 -0.67
N THR A 69 1.88 7.88 -1.11
CA THR A 69 3.22 7.76 -0.54
C THR A 69 3.61 9.08 0.11
N GLU A 70 4.28 9.04 1.26
CA GLU A 70 4.76 10.27 1.90
C GLU A 70 5.74 11.02 0.98
N PRO A 71 5.70 12.37 0.92
CA PRO A 71 6.54 13.15 0.01
C PRO A 71 8.05 12.92 0.16
N ALA A 72 8.50 12.47 1.34
CA ALA A 72 9.90 12.12 1.59
C ALA A 72 10.32 10.82 0.89
N LEU A 73 9.37 9.93 0.59
CA LEU A 73 9.61 8.62 -0.04
C LEU A 73 9.20 8.62 -1.52
N SER A 74 8.28 9.48 -1.94
CA SER A 74 7.79 9.50 -3.33
C SER A 74 8.86 9.70 -4.42
N PRO A 75 9.95 10.50 -4.24
CA PRO A 75 10.90 10.76 -5.31
C PRO A 75 11.58 9.51 -5.87
N GLN A 76 11.77 8.46 -5.07
CA GLN A 76 12.41 7.22 -5.52
C GLN A 76 11.54 6.42 -6.50
N TYR A 77 10.25 6.74 -6.61
CA TYR A 77 9.28 6.03 -7.46
C TYR A 77 8.81 6.86 -8.66
N MET A 78 9.10 8.17 -8.72
CA MET A 78 8.57 9.06 -9.77
C MET A 78 9.07 8.75 -11.18
N MET A 79 10.26 8.13 -11.30
CA MET A 79 10.87 7.82 -12.61
C MET A 79 10.57 6.40 -13.08
N MET A 80 9.69 5.66 -12.40
CA MET A 80 9.31 4.31 -12.81
C MET A 80 8.27 4.36 -13.93
N GLU A 81 8.27 3.37 -14.80
CA GLU A 81 7.54 3.41 -16.07
C GLU A 81 6.10 2.88 -15.97
N SER A 82 5.78 2.14 -14.91
CA SER A 82 4.44 1.58 -14.72
C SER A 82 3.98 1.53 -13.27
N ALA A 83 2.67 1.42 -13.05
CA ALA A 83 2.11 1.18 -11.71
C ALA A 83 2.64 -0.12 -11.10
N LYS A 84 2.89 -1.13 -11.93
CA LYS A 84 3.47 -2.41 -11.52
C LYS A 84 4.89 -2.23 -10.97
N ASP A 85 5.72 -1.43 -11.64
CA ASP A 85 7.10 -1.20 -11.20
C ASP A 85 7.14 -0.52 -9.83
N ILE A 86 6.30 0.51 -9.64
CA ILE A 86 6.16 1.19 -8.34
C ILE A 86 5.72 0.20 -7.26
N TRP A 87 4.67 -0.59 -7.54
CA TRP A 87 4.13 -1.57 -6.61
C TRP A 87 5.17 -2.62 -6.21
N ASP A 88 5.86 -3.20 -7.19
CA ASP A 88 6.87 -4.24 -6.96
C ASP A 88 8.11 -3.69 -6.25
N ALA A 89 8.50 -2.42 -6.50
CA ALA A 89 9.60 -1.78 -5.79
C ALA A 89 9.29 -1.55 -4.30
N ILE A 90 8.11 -0.98 -4.00
CA ILE A 90 7.68 -0.78 -2.61
C ILE A 90 7.56 -2.14 -1.91
N SER A 91 6.95 -3.13 -2.58
CA SER A 91 6.84 -4.49 -2.06
C SER A 91 8.21 -5.14 -1.84
N ARG A 92 9.16 -5.04 -2.76
CA ARG A 92 10.49 -5.63 -2.58
C ARG A 92 11.25 -5.00 -1.40
N GLN A 93 11.11 -3.69 -1.21
CA GLN A 93 11.86 -2.97 -0.19
C GLN A 93 11.23 -3.08 1.20
N TYR A 94 9.91 -3.23 1.29
CA TYR A 94 9.17 -3.13 2.55
C TYR A 94 8.19 -4.29 2.82
N SER A 95 7.95 -5.18 1.86
CA SER A 95 7.21 -6.40 2.14
C SER A 95 8.01 -7.28 3.08
N GLN A 96 7.32 -7.72 4.10
CA GLN A 96 7.84 -8.24 5.36
C GLN A 96 8.74 -9.48 5.23
N LYS A 97 8.76 -10.15 4.06
CA LYS A 97 9.62 -11.30 3.76
C LYS A 97 11.09 -10.91 3.96
N ASN A 98 11.60 -11.15 5.17
CA ASN A 98 12.96 -10.94 5.69
C ASN A 98 13.27 -9.66 6.47
N ASN A 99 12.29 -8.83 6.86
CA ASN A 99 12.59 -7.64 7.68
C ASN A 99 12.51 -7.93 9.20
N TYR A 100 13.47 -8.72 9.71
CA TYR A 100 13.59 -9.08 11.14
C TYR A 100 13.68 -7.87 12.07
N ALA A 101 14.25 -6.75 11.60
CA ALA A 101 14.35 -5.52 12.38
C ALA A 101 12.96 -4.90 12.63
N GLN A 102 12.07 -4.97 11.65
CA GLN A 102 10.72 -4.45 11.77
C GLN A 102 9.81 -5.40 12.58
N ALA A 103 9.97 -6.72 12.43
CA ALA A 103 9.31 -7.69 13.31
C ALA A 103 9.72 -7.47 14.79
N TYR A 104 11.01 -7.22 15.04
CA TYR A 104 11.50 -6.89 16.37
C TYR A 104 10.91 -5.57 16.90
N ALA A 105 10.83 -4.53 16.06
CA ALA A 105 10.24 -3.25 16.45
C ALA A 105 8.75 -3.39 16.83
N ILE A 106 7.96 -4.12 16.03
CA ILE A 106 6.54 -4.39 16.29
C ILE A 106 6.37 -5.23 17.56
N HIS A 107 7.21 -6.26 17.74
CA HIS A 107 7.19 -7.08 18.95
C HIS A 107 7.56 -6.28 20.21
N LYS A 108 8.55 -5.38 20.11
CA LYS A 108 8.92 -4.46 21.19
C LYS A 108 7.77 -3.51 21.51
N GLU A 109 7.17 -2.89 20.50
CA GLU A 109 6.02 -1.99 20.65
C GLU A 109 4.83 -2.72 21.31
N SER A 110 4.51 -3.93 20.87
CA SER A 110 3.45 -4.75 21.47
C SER A 110 3.71 -5.07 22.94
N ARG A 111 4.97 -5.34 23.33
CA ARG A 111 5.35 -5.60 24.73
C ARG A 111 5.29 -4.34 25.60
N GLU A 112 5.67 -3.20 25.05
CA GLU A 112 5.73 -1.93 25.77
C GLU A 112 4.36 -1.21 25.81
N MET A 113 3.41 -1.63 24.98
CA MET A 113 2.08 -1.04 24.90
C MET A 113 1.27 -1.28 26.17
N SER A 114 0.93 -0.19 26.84
CA SER A 114 0.00 -0.17 27.97
C SER A 114 -1.27 0.61 27.59
N GLN A 115 -2.38 0.36 28.31
CA GLN A 115 -3.64 1.06 28.02
C GLN A 115 -3.50 2.59 28.17
N GLY A 116 -2.77 3.06 29.17
CA GLY A 116 -2.59 4.48 29.44
C GLY A 116 -3.93 5.23 29.51
N GLY A 117 -4.07 6.30 28.73
CA GLY A 117 -5.31 7.08 28.61
C GLY A 117 -6.27 6.59 27.52
N LEU A 118 -5.99 5.47 26.85
CA LEU A 118 -6.88 4.92 25.83
C LEU A 118 -8.11 4.24 26.44
N SER A 119 -9.22 4.27 25.71
CA SER A 119 -10.36 3.40 26.02
C SER A 119 -9.97 1.92 25.85
N LEU A 120 -10.69 1.02 26.51
CA LEU A 120 -10.44 -0.42 26.38
C LEU A 120 -10.53 -0.89 24.92
N VAL A 121 -11.51 -0.36 24.17
CA VAL A 121 -11.69 -0.65 22.74
C VAL A 121 -10.50 -0.13 21.92
N GLY A 122 -10.03 1.10 22.19
CA GLY A 122 -8.88 1.68 21.50
C GLY A 122 -7.59 0.91 21.76
N TYR A 123 -7.34 0.55 23.03
CA TYR A 123 -6.21 -0.30 23.41
C TYR A 123 -6.28 -1.66 22.71
N TYR A 124 -7.41 -2.37 22.78
CA TYR A 124 -7.53 -3.69 22.17
C TYR A 124 -7.40 -3.66 20.65
N SER A 125 -7.94 -2.62 19.99
CA SER A 125 -7.83 -2.44 18.54
C SER A 125 -6.38 -2.24 18.10
N ASN A 126 -5.63 -1.39 18.82
CA ASN A 126 -4.21 -1.15 18.54
C ASN A 126 -3.36 -2.41 18.78
N LEU A 127 -3.62 -3.14 19.87
CA LEU A 127 -2.87 -4.36 20.20
C LEU A 127 -3.15 -5.47 19.17
N SER A 128 -4.41 -5.64 18.79
CA SER A 128 -4.81 -6.59 17.75
C SER A 128 -4.16 -6.26 16.40
N HIS A 129 -4.04 -4.96 16.08
CA HIS A 129 -3.36 -4.52 14.86
C HIS A 129 -1.87 -4.90 14.87
N LEU A 130 -1.16 -4.69 15.99
CA LEU A 130 0.24 -5.09 16.13
C LEU A 130 0.43 -6.60 15.99
N TRP A 131 -0.47 -7.41 16.56
CA TRP A 131 -0.41 -8.87 16.41
C TRP A 131 -0.67 -9.34 14.99
N GLN A 132 -1.67 -8.78 14.30
CA GLN A 132 -1.90 -9.08 12.89
C GLN A 132 -0.69 -8.73 12.00
N GLN A 133 0.03 -7.64 12.33
CA GLN A 133 1.27 -7.32 11.64
C GLN A 133 2.37 -8.33 11.93
N LEU A 134 2.47 -8.83 13.17
CA LEU A 134 3.46 -9.82 13.58
C LEU A 134 3.23 -11.19 12.89
N ASP A 135 1.97 -11.63 12.79
CA ASP A 135 1.59 -12.89 12.13
C ASP A 135 1.88 -12.91 10.62
N ALA A 136 2.11 -11.74 10.04
CA ALA A 136 2.42 -11.58 8.61
C ALA A 136 3.94 -11.62 8.30
N TYR A 137 4.81 -11.65 9.32
CA TYR A 137 6.26 -11.86 9.21
C TYR A 137 6.63 -13.35 9.29
#